data_AF-A0A920P023-F1
#
_entry.id   AF-A0A920P023-F1
#
_cell.length_a   1.000
_cell.length_b   1.000
_cell.length_c   1.000
_cell.angle_alpha   90.00
_cell.angle_beta   90.00
_cell.angle_gamma   90.00
#
_symmetry.space_group_name_H-M   'P 1'
#
loop_
_entity.id
_entity.type
_entity.pdbx_description
1 polymer ?
#
loop_
_entity_poly.entity_id
_entity_poly.type
_entity_poly.pdbx_seq_one_letter_code
_entity_poly.pdbx_strand_id
1 'polypeptide(L)'
;MNKIDQISQKNKINNLKNKFPKSIFISALNQLRIDQLSSKIIEVMDDNLEELNLTFSYNEPKEIAIAQEGVSVLERNYNNDHVELKVKGTRKKIGQLLTLLDKKKTSN
;
A
#
# COMPACT_ATOMS: atom_id res chain seq x y z
N MET A 1 -4.68 -16.24 14.12
CA MET A 1 -5.11 -17.52 14.72
C MET A 1 -6.62 -17.47 14.93
N ASN A 2 -7.36 -18.41 14.33
CA ASN A 2 -8.81 -18.50 14.47
C ASN A 2 -9.22 -19.44 15.62
N LYS A 3 -10.49 -19.42 16.02
CA LYS A 3 -11.14 -20.30 17.01
C LYS A 3 -10.64 -20.12 18.45
N ILE A 4 -10.28 -18.88 18.85
CA ILE A 4 -9.86 -18.59 20.25
C ILE A 4 -10.95 -18.95 21.25
N ASP A 5 -12.22 -18.87 20.85
CA ASP A 5 -13.39 -19.24 21.65
C ASP A 5 -13.39 -20.72 22.10
N GLN A 6 -12.72 -21.60 21.36
CA GLN A 6 -12.61 -23.02 21.72
C GLN A 6 -11.47 -23.31 22.71
N ILE A 7 -10.64 -22.32 23.04
CA ILE A 7 -9.51 -22.49 23.95
C ILE A 7 -9.90 -22.01 25.35
N SER A 8 -10.29 -22.94 26.22
CA SER A 8 -10.67 -22.65 27.61
C SER A 8 -9.48 -22.43 28.56
N GLN A 9 -8.29 -22.95 28.22
CA GLN A 9 -7.12 -22.91 29.10
C GLN A 9 -6.29 -21.65 28.85
N LYS A 10 -6.32 -20.70 29.81
CA LYS A 10 -5.54 -19.44 29.74
C LYS A 10 -4.04 -19.67 29.50
N ASN A 11 -3.45 -20.72 30.08
CA ASN A 11 -2.04 -21.05 29.89
C ASN A 11 -1.71 -21.39 28.43
N LYS A 12 -2.61 -22.08 27.72
CA LYS A 12 -2.44 -22.36 26.28
C LYS A 12 -2.49 -21.07 25.45
N ILE A 13 -3.39 -20.14 25.79
CA ILE A 13 -3.48 -18.84 25.12
C ILE A 13 -2.18 -18.05 25.32
N ASN A 14 -1.64 -17.99 26.53
CA ASN A 14 -0.39 -17.28 26.81
C ASN A 14 0.80 -17.90 26.07
N ASN A 15 0.90 -19.23 26.03
CA ASN A 15 1.93 -19.91 25.25
C ASN A 15 1.84 -19.59 23.75
N LEU A 16 0.62 -19.54 23.20
CA LEU A 16 0.41 -19.16 21.81
C LEU A 16 0.76 -17.71 21.53
N LYS A 17 0.44 -16.78 22.44
CA LYS A 17 0.86 -15.38 22.34
C LYS A 17 2.38 -15.25 22.33
N ASN A 18 3.07 -15.98 23.20
CA ASN A 18 4.53 -15.97 23.26
C ASN A 18 5.16 -16.58 22.01
N LYS A 19 4.57 -17.67 21.48
CA LYS A 19 5.05 -18.33 20.26
C LYS A 19 4.79 -17.52 18.99
N PHE A 20 3.69 -16.77 18.95
CA PHE A 20 3.25 -15.99 17.80
C PHE A 20 2.89 -14.55 18.20
N PRO A 21 3.87 -13.73 18.59
CA PRO A 21 3.64 -12.40 19.16
C PRO A 21 3.00 -11.42 18.18
N LYS A 22 3.18 -11.64 16.87
CA LYS A 22 2.57 -10.82 15.80
C LYS A 22 1.18 -11.32 15.35
N SER A 23 0.66 -12.39 15.95
CA SER A 23 -0.59 -12.99 15.49
C SER A 23 -1.82 -12.33 16.08
N ILE A 24 -2.87 -12.22 15.27
CA ILE A 24 -4.19 -11.75 15.71
C ILE A 24 -5.03 -12.95 16.08
N PHE A 25 -5.54 -12.97 17.31
CA PHE A 25 -6.43 -14.02 17.80
C PHE A 25 -7.87 -13.60 17.54
N ILE A 26 -8.57 -14.37 16.69
CA ILE A 26 -9.94 -14.10 16.29
C ILE A 26 -10.86 -15.30 16.50
N SER A 27 -12.14 -15.06 16.70
CA SER A 27 -13.17 -16.09 16.54
C SER A 27 -14.07 -15.65 15.39
N ALA A 28 -13.89 -16.27 14.22
CA ALA A 28 -14.71 -15.92 13.05
C ALA A 28 -16.20 -16.20 13.29
N LEU A 29 -16.52 -17.32 13.96
CA LEU A 29 -17.89 -17.71 14.25
C LEU A 29 -18.59 -16.69 15.16
N ASN A 30 -17.89 -16.24 16.20
CA ASN A 30 -18.44 -15.28 17.17
C ASN A 30 -18.10 -13.82 16.82
N GLN A 31 -17.58 -13.56 15.61
CA GLN A 31 -17.14 -12.25 15.14
C GLN A 31 -16.18 -11.52 16.10
N LEU A 32 -15.43 -12.27 16.91
CA LEU A 32 -14.52 -11.71 17.89
C LEU A 32 -13.27 -11.17 17.20
N ARG A 33 -12.99 -9.86 17.36
CA ARG A 33 -11.78 -9.17 16.89
C ARG A 33 -11.58 -9.18 15.37
N ILE A 34 -12.68 -9.23 14.60
CA ILE A 34 -12.64 -9.15 13.13
C ILE A 34 -12.23 -7.74 12.67
N ASP A 35 -12.65 -6.72 13.40
CA ASP A 35 -12.19 -5.33 13.27
C ASP A 35 -10.66 -5.25 13.36
N GLN A 36 -10.05 -5.90 14.35
CA GLN A 36 -8.58 -5.91 14.51
C GLN A 36 -7.88 -6.59 13.34
N LEU A 37 -8.47 -7.67 12.81
CA LEU A 37 -7.94 -8.33 11.61
C LEU A 37 -8.02 -7.42 10.39
N SER A 38 -9.16 -6.79 10.14
CA SER A 38 -9.36 -5.86 9.03
C SER A 38 -8.39 -4.68 9.08
N SER A 39 -8.24 -4.05 10.25
CA SER A 39 -7.29 -2.95 10.44
C SER A 39 -5.85 -3.37 10.14
N LYS A 40 -5.44 -4.58 10.54
CA LYS A 40 -4.09 -5.07 10.25
C LYS A 40 -3.87 -5.38 8.77
N ILE A 41 -4.91 -5.86 8.08
CA ILE A 41 -4.84 -6.05 6.63
C ILE A 41 -4.64 -4.70 5.94
N ILE A 42 -5.41 -3.67 6.33
CA ILE A 42 -5.26 -2.31 5.81
C ILE A 42 -3.86 -1.78 6.08
N GLU A 43 -3.35 -1.91 7.31
CA GLU A 43 -1.99 -1.48 7.68
C GLU A 43 -0.93 -2.15 6.80
N VAL A 44 -0.99 -3.47 6.62
CA VAL A 44 -0.04 -4.21 5.76
C VAL A 44 -0.19 -3.81 4.29
N MET A 45 -1.40 -3.50 3.83
CA MET A 45 -1.61 -3.02 2.47
C MET A 45 -1.03 -1.62 2.28
N ASP A 46 -1.26 -0.69 3.22
CA ASP A 46 -0.76 0.69 3.18
C ASP A 46 0.75 0.77 3.33
N ASP A 47 1.38 -0.06 4.18
CA ASP A 47 2.84 -0.13 4.34
C ASP A 47 3.58 -0.44 3.02
N ASN A 48 2.88 -1.07 2.07
CA ASN A 48 3.40 -1.42 0.76
C ASN A 48 3.11 -0.36 -0.33
N LEU A 49 2.44 0.72 0.04
CA LEU A 49 2.16 1.85 -0.84
C LEU A 49 3.14 2.99 -0.58
N GLU A 50 3.61 3.61 -1.65
CA GLU A 50 4.51 4.77 -1.62
C GLU A 50 3.87 5.92 -2.40
N GLU A 51 4.17 7.13 -1.98
CA GLU A 51 3.77 8.36 -2.65
C GLU A 51 4.94 8.93 -3.45
N LEU A 52 4.67 9.39 -4.67
CA LEU A 52 5.64 10.02 -5.55
C LEU A 52 5.05 11.29 -6.16
N ASN A 53 5.83 12.36 -6.14
CA ASN A 53 5.51 13.60 -6.86
C ASN A 53 6.20 13.55 -8.22
N LEU A 54 5.41 13.70 -9.28
CA LEU A 54 5.85 13.63 -10.66
C LEU A 54 5.53 14.94 -11.37
N THR A 55 6.49 15.43 -12.15
CA THR A 55 6.31 16.64 -12.97
C THR A 55 6.45 16.26 -14.43
N PHE A 56 5.44 16.59 -15.23
CA PHE A 56 5.39 16.30 -16.66
C PHE A 56 5.17 17.57 -17.46
N SER A 57 5.83 17.70 -18.62
CA SER A 57 5.48 18.73 -19.59
C SER A 57 4.19 18.33 -20.32
N TYR A 58 3.40 19.32 -20.77
CA TYR A 58 2.22 19.07 -21.61
C TYR A 58 2.55 18.37 -22.94
N ASN A 59 3.81 18.44 -23.37
CA ASN A 59 4.28 17.79 -24.59
C ASN A 59 4.44 16.26 -24.44
N GLU A 60 4.15 15.70 -23.27
CA GLU A 60 4.38 14.28 -22.91
C GLU A 60 3.08 13.55 -22.50
N PRO A 61 2.04 13.52 -23.35
CA PRO A 61 0.74 12.97 -22.99
C PRO A 61 0.76 11.46 -22.73
N LYS A 62 1.70 10.73 -23.34
CA LYS A 62 1.84 9.28 -23.12
C LYS A 62 2.36 8.99 -21.70
N GLU A 63 3.30 9.79 -21.23
CA GLU A 63 3.91 9.68 -19.92
C GLU A 63 2.94 10.05 -18.81
N ILE A 64 2.14 11.10 -19.04
CA ILE A 64 1.02 11.44 -18.16
C ILE A 64 0.04 10.27 -18.03
N ALA A 65 -0.31 9.61 -19.14
CA ALA A 65 -1.21 8.44 -19.09
C ALA A 65 -0.58 7.26 -18.33
N ILE A 66 0.69 6.93 -18.61
CA ILE A 66 1.42 5.84 -17.93
C ILE A 66 1.58 6.11 -16.43
N ALA A 67 1.82 7.37 -16.06
CA ALA A 67 1.95 7.80 -14.67
C ALA A 67 0.64 7.71 -13.88
N GLN A 68 -0.51 7.67 -14.58
CA GLN A 68 -1.83 7.50 -13.99
C GLN A 68 -2.32 6.05 -14.01
N GLU A 69 -1.70 5.19 -14.83
CA GLU A 69 -2.12 3.80 -14.99
C GLU A 69 -1.68 2.94 -13.80
N GLY A 70 -2.64 2.34 -13.09
CA GLY A 70 -2.37 1.39 -12.01
C GLY A 70 -1.82 2.02 -10.74
N VAL A 71 -2.00 3.33 -10.55
CA VAL A 71 -1.73 4.08 -9.32
C VAL A 71 -2.91 4.99 -9.00
N SER A 72 -3.06 5.36 -7.73
CA SER A 72 -4.07 6.32 -7.29
C SER A 72 -3.51 7.73 -7.38
N VAL A 73 -4.12 8.59 -8.19
CA VAL A 73 -3.75 10.02 -8.25
C VAL A 73 -4.37 10.72 -7.04
N LEU A 74 -3.53 11.22 -6.14
CA LEU A 74 -3.93 11.98 -4.96
C LEU A 74 -4.22 13.43 -5.31
N GLU A 75 -3.33 14.05 -6.11
CA GLU A 75 -3.45 15.46 -6.49
C GLU A 75 -2.98 15.68 -7.93
N ARG A 76 -3.59 16.66 -8.59
CA ARG A 76 -3.23 17.09 -9.94
C ARG A 76 -3.27 18.61 -10.02
N ASN A 77 -2.10 19.20 -10.20
CA ASN A 77 -1.96 20.65 -10.37
C ASN A 77 -1.54 20.97 -11.79
N TYR A 78 -2.32 21.84 -12.44
CA TYR A 78 -2.04 22.34 -13.77
C TYR A 78 -1.37 23.70 -13.63
N ASN A 79 -0.08 23.76 -13.94
CA ASN A 79 0.65 25.02 -14.03
C ASN A 79 0.74 25.45 -15.50
N ASN A 80 1.32 26.63 -15.75
CA ASN A 80 1.38 27.20 -17.10
C ASN A 80 2.16 26.32 -18.09
N ASP A 81 3.27 25.71 -17.65
CA ASP A 81 4.17 24.98 -18.55
C ASP A 81 4.24 23.47 -18.26
N HIS A 82 3.71 23.02 -17.12
CA HIS A 82 3.82 21.65 -16.64
C HIS A 82 2.61 21.21 -15.80
N VAL A 83 2.44 19.90 -15.68
CA VAL A 83 1.48 19.24 -14.80
C VAL A 83 2.24 18.56 -13.67
N GLU A 84 1.82 18.82 -12.45
CA GLU A 84 2.30 18.11 -11.26
C GLU A 84 1.25 17.06 -10.87
N LEU A 85 1.71 15.82 -10.71
CA LEU A 85 0.90 14.69 -10.30
C LEU A 85 1.48 14.12 -9.02
N LYS A 86 0.66 14.10 -7.96
CA LYS A 86 0.96 13.33 -6.77
C LYS A 86 0.26 11.98 -6.88
N VAL A 87 1.04 10.90 -6.94
CA VAL A 87 0.50 9.55 -7.12
C VAL A 87 0.89 8.65 -5.95
N LYS A 88 -0.03 7.77 -5.54
CA LYS A 88 0.19 6.73 -4.54
C LYS A 88 0.05 5.37 -5.21
N GLY A 89 1.05 4.50 -5.06
CA GLY A 89 1.05 3.20 -5.71
C GLY A 89 1.92 2.19 -4.99
N THR A 90 1.87 0.93 -5.42
CA THR A 90 2.73 -0.11 -4.84
C THR A 90 4.20 0.19 -5.11
N ARG A 91 5.11 -0.18 -4.18
CA ARG A 91 6.57 -0.01 -4.36
C ARG A 91 7.07 -0.50 -5.72
N LYS A 92 6.54 -1.63 -6.19
CA LYS A 92 6.88 -2.20 -7.51
C LYS A 92 6.54 -1.24 -8.65
N LYS A 93 5.35 -0.65 -8.63
CA LYS A 93 4.88 0.26 -9.67
C LYS A 93 5.61 1.61 -9.60
N ILE A 94 5.84 2.13 -8.40
CA ILE A 94 6.66 3.33 -8.18
C ILE A 94 8.09 3.14 -8.70
N GLY A 95 8.73 2.00 -8.41
CA GLY A 95 10.05 1.66 -8.94
C GLY A 95 10.10 1.56 -10.47
N GLN A 96 9.03 1.04 -11.09
CA GLN A 96 8.91 1.02 -12.56
C GLN A 96 8.80 2.44 -13.13
N LEU A 97 8.00 3.31 -12.50
CA LEU A 97 7.87 4.71 -12.92
C LEU A 97 9.21 5.45 -12.82
N LEU A 98 9.93 5.30 -11.70
CA LEU A 98 11.27 5.88 -11.53
C LEU A 98 12.25 5.42 -12.63
N THR A 99 12.25 4.12 -12.94
CA THR A 99 13.13 3.57 -13.99
C THR A 99 12.80 4.12 -15.38
N LEU A 100 11.51 4.32 -15.67
CA LEU A 100 11.06 4.91 -16.95
C LEU A 100 11.50 6.38 -17.07
N LEU A 101 11.44 7.12 -15.97
CA LEU A 101 11.83 8.53 -15.91
C LEU A 101 13.35 8.71 -15.96
N ASP A 102 14.13 7.85 -15.31
CA ASP A 102 15.59 7.91 -15.31
C ASP A 102 16.22 7.54 -16.65
N LYS A 103 15.61 6.62 -17.42
CA LYS A 103 16.06 6.32 -18.80
C LYS A 103 16.01 7.54 -19.73
N LYS A 104 15.23 8.56 -19.37
CA LYS A 104 15.12 9.82 -20.12
C LYS A 104 16.31 10.75 -19.90
N LYS A 105 17.00 10.66 -18.75
CA LYS A 105 18.19 11.48 -18.46
C LYS A 105 19.45 11.02 -19.20
N THR A 106 19.51 9.76 -19.63
CA THR A 106 20.71 9.16 -20.26
C THR A 106 20.62 9.04 -21.78
N SER A 107 19.51 9.45 -22.41
CA SER A 107 19.33 9.43 -23.87
C SER A 107 19.37 10.82 -24.53
N ASN A 108 19.79 11.86 -23.80
CA ASN A 108 20.06 13.20 -24.33
C ASN A 108 21.56 13.49 -24.31
#